data_AF-N0A5P4-F1
#
_entry.id   AF-N0A5P4-F1
#
_cell.length_a   1.000
_cell.length_b   1.000
_cell.length_c   1.000
_cell.angle_alpha   90.00
_cell.angle_beta   90.00
_cell.angle_gamma   90.00
#
_symmetry.space_group_name_H-M   'P 1'
#
loop_
_entity.id
_entity.type
_entity.pdbx_description
1 polymer ?
#
loop_
_entity_poly.entity_id
_entity_poly.type
_entity_poly.pdbx_seq_one_letter_code
_entity_poly.pdbx_strand_id
1 'polypeptide(L)'
;PELGDSQFISVGYVDDQQFVRFDSSSESQRMEPRAAWMDKVDQEDPDYWEQNTQINRRNAQNDRVNLETLLGYYNQSRGGLHTIQRMYGCEIHPDGSFRKGFYQLAYDGRDYIALDTETLTWTAADPGAENTKRKWEAERSIAERDKAYL
;
A
#
# COMPACT_ATOMS: atom_id res chain seq x y z
N PRO A 1 -17.61 14.10 9.37
CA PRO A 1 -16.40 13.43 9.89
C PRO A 1 -15.19 14.35 9.69
N GLU A 2 -14.49 14.72 10.78
CA GLU A 2 -13.22 15.45 10.66
C GLU A 2 -12.11 14.47 10.27
N LEU A 3 -11.02 14.97 9.66
CA LEU A 3 -9.82 14.16 9.34
C LEU A 3 -9.15 13.47 10.55
N GLY A 4 -9.66 13.66 11.77
CA GLY A 4 -9.28 12.93 12.97
C GLY A 4 -9.71 11.46 13.01
N ASP A 5 -10.70 11.06 12.20
CA ASP A 5 -11.30 9.71 12.23
C ASP A 5 -10.78 8.78 11.10
N SER A 6 -9.62 9.08 10.50
CA SER A 6 -9.06 8.25 9.42
C SER A 6 -8.61 6.89 9.95
N GLN A 7 -9.25 5.81 9.47
CA GLN A 7 -8.83 4.43 9.76
C GLN A 7 -7.84 3.94 8.69
N PHE A 8 -6.78 3.27 9.13
CA PHE A 8 -5.85 2.57 8.26
C PHE A 8 -5.84 1.08 8.59
N ILE A 9 -5.98 0.25 7.55
CA ILE A 9 -5.93 -1.20 7.65
C ILE A 9 -4.93 -1.69 6.61
N SER A 10 -4.06 -2.61 7.02
CA SER A 10 -3.14 -3.33 6.14
C SER A 10 -3.26 -4.82 6.37
N VAL A 11 -3.26 -5.58 5.28
CA VAL A 11 -3.42 -7.04 5.30
C VAL A 11 -2.46 -7.65 4.30
N GLY A 12 -1.89 -8.81 4.65
CA GLY A 12 -1.02 -9.59 3.78
C GLY A 12 -1.63 -10.95 3.50
N TYR A 13 -1.50 -11.40 2.26
CA TYR A 13 -1.95 -12.72 1.79
C TYR A 13 -0.80 -13.48 1.13
N VAL A 14 -0.79 -14.79 1.34
CA VAL A 14 -0.06 -15.75 0.51
C VAL A 14 -1.14 -16.65 -0.08
N ASP A 15 -1.23 -16.71 -1.40
CA ASP A 15 -2.39 -17.25 -2.11
C ASP A 15 -3.70 -16.65 -1.56
N ASP A 16 -4.66 -17.47 -1.16
CA ASP A 16 -5.94 -17.04 -0.56
C ASP A 16 -5.90 -17.00 0.98
N GLN A 17 -4.73 -17.21 1.60
CA GLN A 17 -4.60 -17.24 3.06
C GLN A 17 -4.06 -15.92 3.60
N GLN A 18 -4.87 -15.23 4.41
CA GLN A 18 -4.39 -14.06 5.15
C GLN A 18 -3.37 -14.49 6.22
N PHE A 19 -2.19 -13.87 6.24
CA PHE A 19 -1.14 -14.21 7.19
C PHE A 19 -0.79 -13.11 8.19
N VAL A 20 -1.08 -11.84 7.86
CA VAL A 20 -0.89 -10.70 8.76
C VAL A 20 -2.01 -9.67 8.66
N ARG A 21 -2.21 -8.92 9.74
CA ARG A 21 -3.11 -7.76 9.79
C ARG A 21 -2.56 -6.67 10.70
N PHE A 22 -2.69 -5.43 10.26
CA PHE A 22 -2.58 -4.24 11.08
C PHE A 22 -3.88 -3.44 11.00
N ASP A 23 -4.33 -2.90 12.12
CA ASP A 23 -5.50 -2.02 12.21
C ASP A 23 -5.18 -0.84 13.13
N SER A 24 -5.22 0.39 12.61
CA SER A 24 -4.90 1.58 13.40
C SER A 24 -5.95 1.89 14.48
N SER A 25 -7.13 1.27 14.40
CA SER A 25 -8.21 1.43 15.37
C SER A 25 -8.20 0.37 16.47
N SER A 26 -7.32 -0.64 16.40
CA SER A 26 -7.21 -1.65 17.46
C SER A 26 -6.56 -1.06 18.71
N GLU A 27 -6.83 -1.66 19.88
CA GLU A 27 -6.20 -1.24 21.15
C GLU A 27 -4.68 -1.43 21.13
N SER A 28 -4.21 -2.53 20.52
CA SER A 28 -2.78 -2.85 20.44
C SER A 28 -2.04 -1.95 19.44
N GLN A 29 -2.71 -1.56 18.35
CA GLN A 29 -2.10 -0.92 17.17
C GLN A 29 -0.77 -1.58 16.77
N ARG A 30 -0.77 -2.92 16.71
CA ARG A 30 0.36 -3.75 16.30
C ARG A 30 0.00 -4.60 15.08
N MET A 31 1.03 -5.00 14.34
CA MET A 31 0.90 -6.05 13.34
C MET A 31 0.71 -7.39 14.06
N GLU A 32 -0.28 -8.16 13.64
CA GLU A 32 -0.66 -9.44 14.27
C GLU A 32 -0.67 -10.58 13.24
N PRO A 33 -0.26 -11.80 13.65
CA PRO A 33 -0.36 -12.98 12.80
C PRO A 33 -1.83 -13.37 12.56
N ARG A 34 -2.09 -13.95 11.39
CA ARG A 34 -3.39 -14.52 10.99
C ARG A 34 -3.30 -15.96 10.49
N ALA A 35 -2.09 -16.52 10.42
CA ALA A 35 -1.84 -17.90 10.05
C ALA A 35 -0.83 -18.55 11.01
N ALA A 36 -1.03 -19.83 11.33
CA ALA A 36 -0.21 -20.56 12.31
C ALA A 36 1.28 -20.65 11.95
N TRP A 37 1.62 -20.59 10.67
CA TRP A 37 3.02 -20.58 10.23
C TRP A 37 3.75 -19.27 10.57
N MET A 38 3.04 -18.20 10.95
CA MET A 38 3.64 -16.96 11.43
C MET A 38 3.99 -17.00 12.93
N ASP A 39 3.55 -18.02 13.68
CA ASP A 39 3.71 -18.08 15.14
C ASP A 39 5.18 -18.12 15.60
N LYS A 40 6.12 -18.46 14.71
CA LYS A 40 7.54 -18.62 15.02
C LYS A 40 8.44 -17.64 14.25
N VAL A 41 7.86 -16.65 13.56
CA VAL A 41 8.66 -15.69 12.78
C VAL A 41 9.65 -14.93 13.66
N ASP A 42 9.32 -14.71 14.93
CA ASP A 42 10.17 -14.07 15.93
C ASP A 42 11.44 -14.88 16.30
N GLN A 43 11.45 -16.19 16.02
CA GLN A 43 12.64 -17.02 16.20
C GLN A 43 13.64 -16.83 15.05
N GLU A 44 13.14 -16.50 13.85
CA GLU A 44 13.95 -16.27 12.65
C GLU A 44 14.33 -14.78 12.51
N ASP A 45 13.40 -13.89 12.80
CA ASP A 45 13.55 -12.44 12.80
C ASP A 45 12.87 -11.84 14.06
N PRO A 46 13.63 -11.66 15.16
CA PRO A 46 13.10 -11.12 16.42
C PRO A 46 12.45 -9.75 16.31
N ASP A 47 12.84 -8.96 15.31
CA ASP A 47 12.36 -7.58 15.13
C ASP A 47 11.17 -7.49 14.16
N TYR A 48 10.79 -8.60 13.51
CA TYR A 48 9.77 -8.65 12.46
C TYR A 48 8.49 -7.89 12.83
N TRP A 49 7.92 -8.18 14.00
CA TRP A 49 6.65 -7.60 14.43
C TRP A 49 6.75 -6.11 14.74
N GLU A 50 7.84 -5.68 15.36
CA GLU A 50 8.04 -4.27 15.71
C GLU A 50 8.33 -3.45 14.45
N GLN A 51 9.21 -3.92 13.59
CA GLN A 51 9.52 -3.26 12.32
C GLN A 51 8.27 -3.11 11.46
N ASN A 52 7.50 -4.17 11.27
CA ASN A 52 6.26 -4.11 10.48
C ASN A 52 5.20 -3.21 11.13
N THR A 53 5.11 -3.17 12.46
CA THR A 53 4.23 -2.25 13.18
C THR A 53 4.61 -0.79 12.89
N GLN A 54 5.89 -0.44 12.98
CA GLN A 54 6.37 0.92 12.73
C GLN A 54 6.18 1.33 11.26
N ILE A 55 6.43 0.41 10.32
CA ILE A 55 6.16 0.64 8.90
C ILE A 55 4.68 0.96 8.66
N ASN A 56 3.76 0.19 9.26
CA ASN A 56 2.32 0.43 9.08
C ASN A 56 1.85 1.74 9.74
N ARG A 57 2.41 2.12 10.89
CA ARG A 57 2.15 3.44 11.50
C ARG A 57 2.60 4.58 10.60
N ARG A 58 3.78 4.46 9.99
CA ARG A 58 4.28 5.45 9.02
C ARG A 58 3.41 5.50 7.76
N ASN A 59 3.00 4.35 7.24
CA ASN A 59 2.09 4.28 6.09
C ASN A 59 0.74 4.94 6.39
N ALA A 60 0.16 4.72 7.57
CA ALA A 60 -1.08 5.38 7.98
C ALA A 60 -0.97 6.92 7.97
N GLN A 61 0.16 7.46 8.44
CA GLN A 61 0.42 8.90 8.37
C GLN A 61 0.61 9.40 6.93
N ASN A 62 1.37 8.68 6.11
CA ASN A 62 1.59 9.03 4.71
C ASN A 62 0.27 9.02 3.93
N ASP A 63 -0.56 8.00 4.11
CA ASP A 63 -1.84 7.86 3.39
C ASP A 63 -2.85 8.93 3.80
N ARG A 64 -2.81 9.40 5.04
CA ARG A 64 -3.56 10.58 5.47
C ARG A 64 -3.14 11.85 4.70
N VAL A 65 -1.84 12.09 4.54
CA VAL A 65 -1.33 13.23 3.75
C VAL A 65 -1.65 13.05 2.26
N ASN A 66 -1.59 11.82 1.75
CA ASN A 66 -1.98 11.51 0.38
C ASN A 66 -3.46 11.81 0.14
N LEU A 67 -4.35 11.45 1.07
CA LEU A 67 -5.77 11.78 1.00
C LEU A 67 -6.00 13.29 0.90
N GLU A 68 -5.32 14.10 1.73
CA GLU A 68 -5.41 15.57 1.65
C GLU A 68 -4.94 16.11 0.29
N THR A 69 -3.91 15.49 -0.30
CA THR A 69 -3.41 15.84 -1.64
C THR A 69 -4.43 15.50 -2.73
N LEU A 70 -5.04 14.31 -2.66
CA LEU A 70 -6.03 13.86 -3.63
C LEU A 70 -7.29 14.72 -3.61
N LEU A 71 -7.76 15.14 -2.43
CA LEU A 71 -8.86 16.10 -2.32
C LEU A 71 -8.61 17.35 -3.16
N GLY A 72 -7.37 17.85 -3.16
CA GLY A 72 -6.95 18.99 -3.99
C GLY A 72 -6.98 18.67 -5.48
N TYR A 73 -6.44 17.52 -5.90
CA TYR A 73 -6.42 17.12 -7.32
C TYR A 73 -7.82 16.96 -7.92
N TYR A 74 -8.79 16.56 -7.11
CA TYR A 74 -10.18 16.36 -7.54
C TYR A 74 -11.13 17.50 -7.16
N ASN A 75 -10.62 18.60 -6.56
CA ASN A 75 -11.43 19.72 -6.06
C ASN A 75 -12.57 19.27 -5.13
N GLN A 76 -12.32 18.27 -4.28
CA GLN A 76 -13.29 17.72 -3.34
C GLN A 76 -13.22 18.43 -1.98
N SER A 77 -14.33 18.42 -1.25
CA SER A 77 -14.42 19.04 0.07
C SER A 77 -13.93 18.09 1.17
N ARG A 78 -13.35 18.65 2.24
CA ARG A 78 -12.82 17.88 3.39
C ARG A 78 -13.88 17.12 4.20
N GLY A 79 -15.16 17.42 4.00
CA GLY A 79 -16.25 16.78 4.75
C GLY A 79 -16.71 15.44 4.20
N GLY A 80 -16.20 15.03 3.03
CA GLY A 80 -16.52 13.75 2.39
C GLY A 80 -15.78 12.56 3.02
N LEU A 81 -16.36 11.37 2.85
CA LEU A 81 -15.66 10.11 3.12
C LEU A 81 -14.94 9.69 1.86
N HIS A 82 -13.62 9.57 1.95
CA HIS A 82 -12.75 9.20 0.84
C HIS A 82 -11.82 8.07 1.23
N THR A 83 -11.42 7.26 0.26
CA THR A 83 -10.56 6.10 0.49
C THR A 83 -9.40 6.05 -0.48
N ILE A 84 -8.20 5.75 0.00
CA ILE A 84 -7.08 5.28 -0.82
C ILE A 84 -6.88 3.81 -0.51
N GLN A 85 -6.71 3.00 -1.55
CA GLN A 85 -6.38 1.59 -1.42
C GLN A 85 -5.11 1.34 -2.21
N ARG A 86 -4.14 0.66 -1.61
CA ARG A 86 -2.88 0.28 -2.26
C ARG A 86 -2.79 -1.24 -2.28
N MET A 87 -2.60 -1.81 -3.46
CA MET A 87 -2.41 -3.24 -3.67
C MET A 87 -1.07 -3.45 -4.36
N TYR A 88 -0.23 -4.29 -3.76
CA TYR A 88 1.06 -4.66 -4.35
C TYR A 88 1.43 -6.08 -3.95
N GLY A 89 2.29 -6.71 -4.74
CA GLY A 89 2.77 -8.06 -4.50
C GLY A 89 3.42 -8.66 -5.74
N CYS A 90 3.81 -9.92 -5.62
CA CYS A 90 4.40 -10.69 -6.72
C CYS A 90 3.71 -12.04 -6.87
N GLU A 91 3.76 -12.58 -8.07
CA GLU A 91 3.43 -13.95 -8.37
C GLU A 91 4.72 -14.70 -8.72
N ILE A 92 4.81 -15.95 -8.27
CA ILE A 92 5.92 -16.86 -8.58
C ILE A 92 5.39 -18.11 -9.29
N HIS A 93 6.21 -18.70 -10.13
CA HIS A 93 5.95 -20.00 -10.72
C HIS A 93 6.15 -21.12 -9.69
N PRO A 94 5.58 -22.33 -9.93
CA PRO A 94 5.78 -23.48 -9.04
C PRO A 94 7.24 -23.92 -8.87
N ASP A 95 8.12 -23.56 -9.81
CA ASP A 95 9.56 -23.80 -9.73
C ASP A 95 10.32 -22.73 -8.93
N GLY A 96 9.60 -21.76 -8.35
CA GLY A 96 10.14 -20.65 -7.56
C GLY A 96 10.65 -19.48 -8.39
N SER A 97 10.56 -19.52 -9.73
CA SER A 97 10.96 -18.40 -10.56
C SER A 97 9.94 -17.25 -10.51
N PHE A 98 10.43 -16.01 -10.57
CA PHE A 98 9.58 -14.82 -10.60
C PHE A 98 8.70 -14.81 -11.86
N ARG A 99 7.40 -14.56 -11.69
CA ARG A 99 6.44 -14.45 -12.79
C ARG A 99 6.14 -13.00 -13.14
N LYS A 100 5.65 -12.22 -12.16
CA LYS A 100 5.35 -10.79 -12.31
C LYS A 100 5.18 -10.12 -10.96
N GLY A 101 5.43 -8.82 -10.93
CA GLY A 101 5.09 -7.93 -9.82
C GLY A 101 3.91 -7.04 -10.22
N PHE A 102 3.16 -6.57 -9.23
CA PHE A 102 2.11 -5.58 -9.44
C PHE A 102 2.15 -4.53 -8.32
N TYR A 103 1.83 -3.30 -8.68
CA TYR A 103 1.64 -2.20 -7.75
C TYR A 103 0.59 -1.26 -8.33
N GLN A 104 -0.49 -1.06 -7.59
CA GLN A 104 -1.61 -0.24 -8.00
C GLN A 104 -2.24 0.48 -6.81
N LEU A 105 -2.72 1.70 -7.06
CA LEU A 105 -3.57 2.42 -6.15
C LEU A 105 -4.97 2.60 -6.75
N ALA A 106 -5.96 2.62 -5.87
CA ALA A 106 -7.32 3.02 -6.14
C ALA A 106 -7.71 4.20 -5.23
N TYR A 107 -8.56 5.09 -5.75
CA TYR A 107 -9.13 6.21 -5.03
C TYR A 107 -10.66 6.16 -5.13
N ASP A 108 -11.35 6.26 -3.99
CA ASP A 108 -12.81 6.11 -3.87
C ASP A 108 -13.36 4.85 -4.57
N GLY A 109 -12.63 3.75 -4.44
CA GLY A 109 -12.99 2.43 -5.00
C GLY A 109 -12.80 2.29 -6.51
N ARG A 110 -12.12 3.24 -7.17
CA ARG A 110 -11.82 3.21 -8.60
C ARG A 110 -10.32 3.21 -8.84
N ASP A 111 -9.90 2.58 -9.94
CA ASP A 111 -8.49 2.61 -10.36
C ASP A 111 -7.98 4.05 -10.40
N TYR A 112 -6.78 4.27 -9.87
CA TYR A 112 -6.14 5.58 -9.79
C TYR A 112 -4.83 5.60 -10.57
N ILE A 113 -3.87 4.76 -10.19
CA ILE A 113 -2.57 4.67 -10.88
C ILE A 113 -1.96 3.27 -10.71
N ALA A 114 -1.27 2.78 -11.75
CA ALA A 114 -0.59 1.49 -11.72
C ALA A 114 0.83 1.57 -12.29
N LEU A 115 1.76 0.83 -11.71
CA LEU A 115 3.15 0.72 -12.17
C LEU A 115 3.27 -0.35 -13.26
N ASP A 116 3.83 0.02 -14.40
CA ASP A 116 4.39 -0.93 -15.35
C ASP A 116 5.86 -1.20 -14.98
N THR A 117 6.11 -2.39 -14.41
CA THR A 117 7.45 -2.79 -13.98
C THR A 117 8.41 -3.11 -15.13
N GLU A 118 7.91 -3.34 -16.34
CA GLU A 118 8.74 -3.60 -17.52
C GLU A 118 9.31 -2.30 -18.06
N THR A 119 8.45 -1.28 -18.20
CA THR A 119 8.83 0.01 -18.78
C THR A 119 9.28 1.04 -17.73
N LEU A 120 9.01 0.78 -16.44
CA LEU A 120 9.21 1.72 -15.33
C LEU A 120 8.42 3.03 -15.53
N THR A 121 7.20 2.90 -16.03
CA THR A 121 6.26 4.01 -16.25
C THR A 121 4.98 3.81 -15.47
N TRP A 122 4.19 4.87 -15.33
CA TRP A 122 2.94 4.84 -14.59
C TRP A 122 1.75 5.04 -15.53
N THR A 123 0.72 4.21 -15.35
CA THR A 123 -0.57 4.36 -16.03
C THR A 123 -1.54 5.08 -15.11
N ALA A 124 -1.91 6.32 -15.44
CA ALA A 124 -2.93 7.08 -14.74
C ALA A 124 -4.32 6.70 -15.27
N ALA A 125 -5.28 6.50 -14.37
CA ALA A 125 -6.63 6.08 -14.74
C ALA A 125 -7.54 7.26 -15.17
N ASP A 126 -7.24 8.48 -14.71
CA ASP A 126 -8.02 9.68 -15.01
C ASP A 126 -7.16 10.97 -14.99
N PRO A 127 -7.70 12.14 -15.37
CA PRO A 127 -6.95 13.41 -15.38
C PRO A 127 -6.46 13.88 -14.00
N GLY A 128 -7.10 13.48 -12.90
CA GLY A 128 -6.63 13.76 -11.55
C GLY A 128 -5.37 12.97 -11.21
N ALA A 129 -5.33 11.70 -11.61
CA ALA A 129 -4.18 10.80 -11.44
C ALA A 129 -2.93 11.21 -12.24
N GLU A 130 -3.11 11.92 -13.36
CA GLU A 130 -2.01 12.48 -14.15
C GLU A 130 -1.07 13.39 -13.35
N ASN A 131 -1.57 14.06 -12.29
CA ASN A 131 -0.73 14.86 -11.41
C ASN A 131 0.28 13.99 -10.64
N THR A 132 -0.15 12.84 -10.11
CA THR A 132 0.73 11.89 -9.43
C THR A 132 1.69 11.25 -10.41
N LYS A 133 1.21 10.85 -11.60
CA LYS A 133 2.06 10.30 -12.66
C LYS A 133 3.23 11.22 -12.98
N ARG A 134 2.97 12.50 -13.29
CA ARG A 134 4.03 13.47 -13.60
C ARG A 134 5.04 13.62 -12.46
N LYS A 135 4.56 13.63 -11.21
CA LYS A 135 5.42 13.71 -10.03
C LYS A 135 6.32 12.48 -9.90
N TRP A 136 5.78 11.28 -10.08
CA TRP A 136 6.53 10.03 -9.90
C TRP A 136 7.44 9.72 -11.08
N GLU A 137 7.08 10.12 -12.29
CA GLU A 137 7.93 9.96 -13.48
C GLU A 137 9.04 11.01 -13.58
N ALA A 138 8.93 12.14 -12.87
CA ALA A 138 10.03 13.10 -12.74
C ALA A 138 11.25 12.51 -12.01
N GLU A 139 11.04 11.49 -11.17
CA GLU A 139 12.07 10.80 -10.40
C GLU A 139 12.00 9.30 -10.67
N ARG A 140 12.71 8.84 -11.72
CA ARG A 140 12.75 7.42 -12.12
C ARG A 140 13.08 6.45 -10.97
N SER A 141 13.86 6.91 -9.99
CA SER A 141 14.21 6.14 -8.78
C SER A 141 13.00 5.66 -7.97
N ILE A 142 11.84 6.33 -8.08
CA ILE A 142 10.59 5.90 -7.45
C ILE A 142 10.15 4.56 -8.04
N ALA A 143 10.04 4.49 -9.38
CA ALA A 143 9.66 3.27 -10.07
C ALA A 143 10.71 2.16 -9.89
N GLU A 144 12.00 2.51 -9.88
CA GLU A 144 13.10 1.54 -9.68
C GLU A 144 13.08 0.94 -8.27
N ARG A 145 12.85 1.75 -7.24
CA ARG A 145 12.72 1.26 -5.85
C ARG A 145 11.52 0.33 -5.72
N ASP A 146 10.37 0.73 -6.27
CA ASP A 146 9.16 -0.07 -6.16
C ASP A 146 9.32 -1.39 -6.94
N LYS A 147 9.94 -1.37 -8.13
CA LYS A 147 10.32 -2.59 -8.86
C LYS A 147 11.33 -3.46 -8.11
N ALA A 148 12.33 -2.88 -7.45
CA ALA A 148 13.34 -3.65 -6.72
C ALA A 148 12.77 -4.37 -5.49
N TYR A 149 11.66 -3.87 -4.95
CA TYR A 149 10.94 -4.51 -3.84
C TYR A 149 10.03 -5.65 -4.31
N LEU A 150 9.43 -5.54 -5.50
CA LEU A 150 8.51 -6.52 -6.10
C LEU A 150 9.25 -7.74 -6.68
#